data_AF-A0A820BX59-F1
#
_entry.id   AF-A0A820BX59-F1
#
_cell.length_a   1.000
_cell.length_b   1.000
_cell.length_c   1.000
_cell.angle_alpha   90.00
_cell.angle_beta   90.00
_cell.angle_gamma   90.00
#
_symmetry.space_group_name_H-M   'P 1'
#
loop_
_entity.id
_entity.type
_entity.pdbx_description
1 polymer ?
#
loop_
_entity_poly.entity_id
_entity_poly.type
_entity_poly.pdbx_seq_one_letter_code
_entity_poly.pdbx_strand_id
1 'polypeptide(L)'
;AVLEIEDDDAKSIKDLVEYCRLQNDIDDDEIKKVQREYRDHKPIWWYTAPYFMYSMLNRGLRQMDVDIILKMGFFIRHLHQHITDLHREQQSSKAAMPSKFQVFRGQGLSMEAFEKMNKTKGGLMSFNNFLSTSRNRDISFKNFARPAAFDADSVGILFVMNIDTAICTASSTPFVNVKGVGFFNDKEEEILFSTHTIFRIDRIERIEDKHTDRLWQVNLTLAGNQDDDFSKLTACLREEFTWTTGWSRFGDILIRVATSDKNRANYSHQLGKLYYNMGEYSKALSSFERALEIWKIALPPNHPDLASSYLNIGSVYYSMGEYSKALSSYERSLEIRKIALPPNHPDLASSYQGIGSVYDNMGEYSKALSSYERSLEIQKIALPPNHPDLAASYNNIGSVYDNMGDYSKALSSYERSLEIQKIALPPNHPDLAASYNNIGLVYNNMGEYSKALSSHERSLKIRKIALPPNHPHLAYSYNNIGLVYDNMGEYSKALTYYEKDLEITLKALPSNHPDLAISYNGIGLVYDNMGEYSKALSYYEKNMEITLKALPPNHPDLAASYNNIGLAYDNMGEYSKALSYYEKAQEIFQKSLPSNHPHNALVKSNIDIVKKKM
;
A
#
# COMPACT_ATOMS: atom_id res chain seq x y z
N ALA A 1 6.12 3.51 11.14
CA ALA A 1 7.03 4.55 10.58
C ALA A 1 6.66 5.97 11.01
N VAL A 2 5.40 6.43 10.89
CA VAL A 2 5.02 7.84 11.16
C VAL A 2 5.15 8.29 12.63
N LEU A 3 5.02 7.39 13.61
CA LEU A 3 5.10 7.72 15.04
C LEU A 3 6.43 7.33 15.71
N GLU A 4 7.41 6.85 14.94
CA GLU A 4 8.72 6.38 15.43
C GLU A 4 9.90 7.20 14.93
N ILE A 5 9.64 8.31 14.24
CA ILE A 5 10.72 9.26 13.91
C ILE A 5 11.18 9.83 15.26
N GLU A 6 12.49 9.87 15.49
CA GLU A 6 13.10 10.71 16.51
C GLU A 6 12.65 12.15 16.26
N ASP A 7 11.51 12.48 16.85
CA ASP A 7 10.79 13.70 16.60
C ASP A 7 11.47 14.82 17.39
N ASP A 8 11.84 15.89 16.71
CA ASP A 8 12.27 17.10 17.39
C ASP A 8 11.04 17.69 18.10
N ASP A 9 10.90 17.40 19.39
CA ASP A 9 9.78 17.87 20.22
C ASP A 9 9.57 19.39 20.08
N ALA A 10 10.63 20.17 19.87
CA ALA A 10 10.50 21.62 19.68
C ALA A 10 9.80 21.95 18.35
N LYS A 11 10.09 21.19 17.29
CA LYS A 11 9.42 21.28 16.00
C LYS A 11 7.96 20.84 16.11
N SER A 12 7.68 19.74 16.80
CA SER A 12 6.31 19.23 16.93
C SER A 12 5.40 20.14 17.76
N ILE A 13 5.95 20.77 18.80
CA ILE A 13 5.25 21.82 19.56
C ILE A 13 4.99 23.04 18.68
N LYS A 14 5.98 23.47 17.88
CA LYS A 14 5.82 24.59 16.95
C LYS A 14 4.73 24.31 15.91
N ASP A 15 4.73 23.12 15.34
CA ASP A 15 3.74 22.63 14.37
C ASP A 15 2.32 22.59 14.97
N LEU A 16 2.19 22.13 16.22
CA LEU A 16 0.92 22.15 16.96
C LEU A 16 0.44 23.58 17.18
N VAL A 17 1.32 24.48 17.62
CA VAL A 17 1.01 25.89 17.87
C VAL A 17 0.55 26.59 16.59
N GLU A 18 1.23 26.35 15.46
CA GLU A 18 0.83 26.91 14.16
C GLU A 18 -0.52 26.37 13.71
N TYR A 19 -0.77 25.07 13.89
CA TYR A 19 -2.06 24.46 13.63
C TYR A 19 -3.18 25.09 14.49
N CYS A 20 -2.96 25.24 15.81
CA CYS A 20 -3.96 25.83 16.72
C CYS A 20 -4.30 27.28 16.33
N ARG A 21 -3.32 28.07 15.90
CA ARG A 21 -3.56 29.45 15.43
C ARG A 21 -4.38 29.51 14.13
N LEU A 22 -4.33 28.48 13.29
CA LEU A 22 -5.12 28.41 12.06
C LEU A 22 -6.58 28.03 12.29
N GLN A 23 -6.89 27.30 13.38
CA GLN A 23 -8.25 26.84 13.67
C GLN A 23 -9.16 27.97 14.19
N ASN A 24 -8.60 29.10 14.67
CA ASN A 24 -9.31 30.27 15.21
C ASN A 24 -10.32 29.99 16.35
N ASP A 25 -10.35 28.78 16.91
CA ASP A 25 -11.26 28.32 17.97
C ASP A 25 -10.57 28.16 19.33
N ILE A 26 -9.25 28.38 19.40
CA ILE A 26 -8.42 28.25 20.60
C ILE A 26 -7.86 29.62 20.99
N ASP A 27 -7.95 29.95 22.28
CA ASP A 27 -7.40 31.18 22.84
C ASP A 27 -5.87 31.25 22.66
N ASP A 28 -5.38 32.32 22.03
CA ASP A 28 -3.95 32.53 21.75
C ASP A 28 -3.11 32.62 23.03
N ASP A 29 -3.71 33.02 24.16
CA ASP A 29 -3.02 33.00 25.45
C ASP A 29 -2.79 31.57 25.98
N GLU A 30 -3.72 30.65 25.74
CA GLU A 30 -3.51 29.22 26.02
C GLU A 30 -2.44 28.61 25.09
N ILE A 31 -2.45 28.99 23.81
CA ILE A 31 -1.44 28.54 22.83
C ILE A 31 -0.04 28.99 23.25
N LYS A 32 0.13 30.29 23.60
CA LYS A 32 1.39 30.83 24.10
C LYS A 32 1.85 30.15 25.39
N LYS A 33 0.90 29.75 26.24
CA LYS A 33 1.22 29.05 27.48
C LYS A 33 1.77 27.65 27.21
N VAL A 34 1.12 26.86 26.35
CA VAL A 34 1.64 25.55 25.92
C VAL A 34 3.01 25.72 25.25
N GLN A 35 3.18 26.73 24.38
CA GLN A 35 4.45 26.98 23.71
C GLN A 35 5.63 27.23 24.68
N ARG A 36 5.37 27.92 25.81
CA ARG A 36 6.41 28.28 26.79
C ARG A 36 6.63 27.23 27.86
N GLU A 37 5.55 26.66 28.38
CA GLU A 37 5.56 25.90 29.64
C GLU A 37 5.39 24.39 29.45
N TYR A 38 5.23 23.90 28.20
CA TYR A 38 4.94 22.48 27.96
C TYR A 38 5.94 21.54 28.66
N ARG A 39 7.23 21.89 28.60
CA ARG A 39 8.33 21.10 29.18
C ARG A 39 8.43 21.21 30.70
N ASP A 40 7.83 22.22 31.30
CA ASP A 40 7.90 22.46 32.75
C ASP A 40 6.95 21.53 33.52
N HIS A 41 5.95 20.97 32.85
CA HIS A 41 4.94 20.10 33.44
C HIS A 41 4.92 18.71 32.81
N LYS A 42 4.48 17.71 33.59
CA LYS A 42 4.35 16.33 33.11
C LYS A 42 3.12 16.17 32.18
N PRO A 43 3.11 15.18 31.27
CA PRO A 43 2.00 14.99 30.33
C PRO A 43 0.61 14.82 30.97
N ILE A 44 0.53 14.11 32.11
CA ILE A 44 -0.75 13.91 32.84
C ILE A 44 -1.30 15.24 33.39
N TRP A 45 -0.41 16.15 33.80
CA TRP A 45 -0.80 17.48 34.25
C TRP A 45 -1.48 18.25 33.11
N TRP A 46 -0.87 18.25 31.91
CA TRP A 46 -1.48 18.87 30.72
C TRP A 46 -2.79 18.23 30.29
N TYR A 47 -2.91 16.90 30.43
CA TYR A 47 -4.13 16.18 30.09
C TYR A 47 -5.28 16.49 31.07
N THR A 48 -4.98 16.73 32.34
CA THR A 48 -6.00 17.01 33.37
C THR A 48 -6.26 18.51 33.57
N ALA A 49 -5.45 19.37 32.97
CA ALA A 49 -5.62 20.81 33.04
C ALA A 49 -6.78 21.29 32.15
N PRO A 50 -7.47 22.38 32.54
CA PRO A 50 -8.57 22.96 31.77
C PRO A 50 -8.07 23.79 30.57
N TYR A 51 -7.14 23.24 29.80
CA TYR A 51 -6.58 23.86 28.57
C TYR A 51 -7.06 23.10 27.33
N PHE A 52 -6.89 23.72 26.17
CA PHE A 52 -7.27 23.12 24.88
C PHE A 52 -6.66 21.74 24.63
N MET A 53 -5.52 21.40 25.24
CA MET A 53 -4.86 20.09 25.07
C MET A 53 -5.79 18.91 25.39
N TYR A 54 -6.58 18.99 26.47
CA TYR A 54 -7.53 17.94 26.83
C TYR A 54 -8.67 17.85 25.81
N SER A 55 -9.29 18.98 25.48
CA SER A 55 -10.46 19.01 24.60
C SER A 55 -10.08 18.65 23.16
N MET A 56 -8.96 19.16 22.67
CA MET A 56 -8.41 18.88 21.36
C MET A 56 -7.99 17.41 21.23
N LEU A 57 -7.27 16.84 22.21
CA LEU A 57 -6.89 15.43 22.16
C LEU A 57 -8.13 14.52 22.18
N ASN A 58 -9.09 14.80 23.06
CA ASN A 58 -10.31 14.01 23.12
C ASN A 58 -11.18 14.17 21.88
N ARG A 59 -11.24 15.37 21.28
CA ARG A 59 -11.88 15.60 19.97
C ARG A 59 -11.18 14.76 18.91
N GLY A 60 -9.86 14.85 18.85
CA GLY A 60 -9.03 14.11 17.91
C GLY A 60 -9.22 12.61 17.99
N LEU A 61 -9.07 12.01 19.16
CA LEU A 61 -9.23 10.57 19.36
C LEU A 61 -10.69 10.09 19.23
N ARG A 62 -11.68 10.91 19.63
CA ARG A 62 -13.11 10.53 19.55
C ARG A 62 -13.63 10.59 18.12
N GLN A 63 -13.25 11.63 17.38
CA GLN A 63 -13.66 11.84 15.98
C GLN A 63 -12.70 11.18 14.99
N MET A 64 -11.60 10.60 15.49
CA MET A 64 -10.48 10.11 14.70
C MET A 64 -9.94 11.15 13.72
N ASP A 65 -9.83 12.40 14.16
CA ASP A 65 -9.26 13.50 13.38
C ASP A 65 -7.75 13.27 13.21
N VAL A 66 -7.36 12.82 12.03
CA VAL A 66 -5.99 12.44 11.69
C VAL A 66 -5.03 13.63 11.83
N ASP A 67 -5.45 14.84 11.48
CA ASP A 67 -4.59 16.02 11.55
C ASP A 67 -4.31 16.37 13.00
N ILE A 68 -5.34 16.36 13.85
CA ILE A 68 -5.16 16.54 15.30
C ILE A 68 -4.31 15.42 15.89
N ILE A 69 -4.57 14.15 15.54
CA ILE A 69 -3.84 12.99 16.05
C ILE A 69 -2.35 13.06 15.65
N LEU A 70 -2.04 13.44 14.41
CA LEU A 70 -0.66 13.60 13.94
C LEU A 70 0.02 14.77 14.64
N LYS A 71 -0.63 15.94 14.71
CA LYS A 71 -0.08 17.13 15.39
C LYS A 71 0.08 16.92 16.90
N MET A 72 -0.76 16.09 17.51
CA MET A 72 -0.67 15.71 18.91
C MET A 72 0.07 14.38 19.13
N GLY A 73 0.67 13.80 18.09
CA GLY A 73 1.31 12.47 18.15
C GLY A 73 2.41 12.39 19.21
N PHE A 74 3.23 13.44 19.32
CA PHE A 74 4.23 13.58 20.37
C PHE A 74 3.60 13.59 21.78
N PHE A 75 2.48 14.30 21.95
CA PHE A 75 1.80 14.39 23.25
C PHE A 75 1.14 13.07 23.63
N ILE A 76 0.51 12.37 22.68
CA ILE A 76 -0.05 11.03 22.87
C ILE A 76 1.05 10.06 23.32
N ARG A 77 2.23 10.14 22.66
CA ARG A 77 3.42 9.36 23.03
C ARG A 77 3.86 9.63 24.46
N HIS A 78 4.07 10.89 24.80
CA HIS A 78 4.53 11.29 26.13
C HIS A 78 3.50 10.92 27.22
N LEU A 79 2.21 11.10 26.95
CA LEU A 79 1.15 10.77 27.89
C LEU A 79 1.09 9.27 28.17
N HIS A 80 1.10 8.43 27.14
CA HIS A 80 1.10 6.98 27.32
C HIS A 80 2.37 6.48 27.99
N GLN A 81 3.56 6.96 27.60
CA GLN A 81 4.82 6.61 28.28
C GLN A 81 4.76 6.97 29.78
N HIS A 82 4.32 8.19 30.09
CA HIS A 82 4.20 8.64 31.47
C HIS A 82 3.19 7.81 32.28
N ILE A 83 2.07 7.40 31.69
CA ILE A 83 1.11 6.47 32.31
C ILE A 83 1.77 5.10 32.55
N THR A 84 2.51 4.56 31.59
CA THR A 84 3.19 3.26 31.74
C THR A 84 4.27 3.27 32.81
N ASP A 85 5.08 4.33 32.86
CA ASP A 85 6.15 4.48 33.87
C ASP A 85 5.54 4.61 35.27
N LEU A 86 4.58 5.52 35.43
CA LEU A 86 3.92 5.75 36.71
C LEU A 86 3.09 4.54 37.16
N HIS A 87 2.52 3.77 36.24
CA HIS A 87 1.85 2.50 36.56
C HIS A 87 2.82 1.51 37.23
N ARG A 88 4.03 1.35 36.66
CA ARG A 88 5.08 0.49 37.23
C ARG A 88 5.54 0.98 38.60
N GLU A 89 5.67 2.28 38.78
CA GLU A 89 6.02 2.89 40.07
C GLU A 89 4.94 2.65 41.13
N GLN A 90 3.67 2.92 40.80
CA GLN A 90 2.56 2.75 41.74
C GLN A 90 2.34 1.28 42.12
N GLN A 91 2.57 0.33 41.20
CA GLN A 91 2.50 -1.11 41.49
C GLN A 91 3.63 -1.63 42.39
N SER A 92 4.82 -1.05 42.32
CA SER A 92 6.00 -1.48 43.09
C SER A 92 6.12 -0.81 44.46
N SER A 93 5.37 0.27 44.70
CA SER A 93 5.38 1.02 45.96
C SER A 93 4.50 0.40 47.07
N LYS A 94 4.77 0.74 48.34
CA LYS A 94 3.88 0.42 49.49
C LYS A 94 2.50 1.12 49.43
N ALA A 95 2.29 2.03 48.48
CA ALA A 95 1.02 2.70 48.20
C ALA A 95 0.26 2.04 47.03
N ALA A 96 0.53 0.76 46.76
CA ALA A 96 -0.13 -0.02 45.73
C ALA A 96 -1.66 0.03 45.88
N MET A 97 -2.36 0.19 44.75
CA MET A 97 -3.81 0.11 44.72
C MET A 97 -4.32 -1.24 45.24
N PRO A 98 -5.56 -1.30 45.77
CA PRO A 98 -6.17 -2.56 46.15
C PRO A 98 -6.16 -3.56 44.99
N SER A 99 -6.01 -4.85 45.31
CA SER A 99 -5.99 -5.92 44.30
C SER A 99 -7.24 -5.96 43.43
N LYS A 100 -8.38 -5.55 44.00
CA LYS A 100 -9.65 -5.38 43.28
C LYS A 100 -10.29 -4.07 43.68
N PHE A 101 -10.72 -3.29 42.69
CA PHE A 101 -11.46 -2.05 42.94
C PHE A 101 -12.41 -1.72 41.78
N GLN A 102 -13.31 -0.76 42.02
CA GLN A 102 -14.25 -0.27 41.02
C GLN A 102 -13.94 1.16 40.66
N VAL A 103 -14.16 1.48 39.39
CA VAL A 103 -14.18 2.85 38.87
C VAL A 103 -15.43 3.08 38.06
N PHE A 104 -15.82 4.34 37.96
CA PHE A 104 -17.08 4.77 37.39
C PHE A 104 -16.83 5.82 36.31
N ARG A 105 -17.66 5.77 35.25
CA ARG A 105 -17.70 6.81 34.22
C ARG A 105 -19.13 7.02 33.76
N GLY A 106 -19.59 8.26 33.78
CA GLY A 106 -20.86 8.63 33.17
C GLY A 106 -20.64 9.23 31.79
N GLN A 107 -21.49 8.88 30.82
CA GLN A 107 -21.50 9.52 29.50
C GLN A 107 -22.84 9.34 28.79
N GLY A 108 -23.14 10.22 27.85
CA GLY A 108 -24.22 10.03 26.88
C GLY A 108 -23.77 9.14 25.71
N LEU A 109 -24.67 8.28 25.24
CA LEU A 109 -24.52 7.54 23.98
C LEU A 109 -25.71 7.80 23.09
N SER A 110 -25.52 7.85 21.77
CA SER A 110 -26.66 7.86 20.83
C SER A 110 -27.45 6.56 20.97
N MET A 111 -28.74 6.61 20.64
CA MET A 111 -29.60 5.41 20.70
C MET A 111 -29.04 4.26 19.84
N GLU A 112 -28.55 4.57 18.64
CA GLU A 112 -27.91 3.60 17.75
C GLU A 112 -26.68 2.94 18.38
N ALA A 113 -25.78 3.75 18.97
CA ALA A 113 -24.58 3.25 19.63
C ALA A 113 -24.92 2.38 20.85
N PHE A 114 -25.95 2.76 21.60
CA PHE A 114 -26.46 1.98 22.72
C PHE A 114 -27.05 0.65 22.27
N GLU A 115 -27.90 0.63 21.24
CA GLU A 115 -28.48 -0.61 20.71
C GLU A 115 -27.41 -1.57 20.20
N LYS A 116 -26.38 -1.04 19.53
CA LYS A 116 -25.23 -1.83 19.09
C LYS A 116 -24.50 -2.46 20.29
N MET A 117 -24.20 -1.66 21.32
CA MET A 117 -23.56 -2.13 22.55
C MET A 117 -24.42 -3.20 23.27
N ASN A 118 -25.75 -3.02 23.27
CA ASN A 118 -26.68 -3.95 23.91
C ASN A 118 -26.75 -5.30 23.17
N LYS A 119 -26.70 -5.28 21.84
CA LYS A 119 -26.61 -6.49 21.01
C LYS A 119 -25.29 -7.25 21.22
N THR A 120 -24.23 -6.56 21.61
CA THR A 120 -22.91 -7.15 21.87
C THR A 120 -22.69 -7.54 23.34
N LYS A 121 -23.76 -7.72 24.12
CA LYS A 121 -23.66 -8.18 25.53
C LYS A 121 -22.86 -9.50 25.60
N GLY A 122 -21.93 -9.57 26.54
CA GLY A 122 -20.99 -10.68 26.65
C GLY A 122 -19.78 -10.56 25.73
N GLY A 123 -19.71 -9.58 24.83
CA GLY A 123 -18.56 -9.30 23.97
C GLY A 123 -17.55 -8.34 24.58
N LEU A 124 -16.54 -7.97 23.78
CA LEU A 124 -15.50 -7.01 24.14
C LEU A 124 -15.82 -5.60 23.64
N MET A 125 -15.43 -4.59 24.43
CA MET A 125 -15.60 -3.17 24.15
C MET A 125 -14.30 -2.43 24.43
N SER A 126 -13.89 -1.54 23.53
CA SER A 126 -12.74 -0.65 23.75
C SER A 126 -13.14 0.82 23.79
N PHE A 127 -12.41 1.61 24.58
CA PHE A 127 -12.47 3.06 24.51
C PHE A 127 -11.28 3.58 23.69
N ASN A 128 -11.56 4.41 22.68
CA ASN A 128 -10.52 4.96 21.79
C ASN A 128 -9.67 6.04 22.48
N ASN A 129 -10.24 6.74 23.45
CA ASN A 129 -9.56 7.82 24.18
C ASN A 129 -8.80 7.28 25.39
N PHE A 130 -7.89 8.10 25.92
CA PHE A 130 -7.47 7.96 27.32
C PHE A 130 -8.70 8.06 28.20
N LEU A 131 -8.90 7.06 29.05
CA LEU A 131 -10.15 6.87 29.76
C LEU A 131 -10.02 7.40 31.18
N SER A 132 -10.49 8.62 31.38
CA SER A 132 -10.68 9.22 32.71
C SER A 132 -11.87 8.59 33.43
N THR A 133 -11.67 8.15 34.67
CA THR A 133 -12.70 7.50 35.50
C THR A 133 -12.59 7.95 36.96
N SER A 134 -13.71 7.98 37.68
CA SER A 134 -13.74 8.35 39.09
C SER A 134 -13.89 7.13 39.99
N ARG A 135 -13.29 7.15 41.19
CA ARG A 135 -13.63 6.16 42.24
C ARG A 135 -14.96 6.43 42.92
N ASN A 136 -15.56 7.60 42.69
CA ASN A 136 -16.83 7.99 43.25
C ASN A 136 -17.96 7.83 42.23
N ARG A 137 -18.87 6.87 42.51
CA ARG A 137 -20.04 6.59 41.68
C ARG A 137 -20.93 7.82 41.51
N ASP A 138 -21.13 8.59 42.57
CA ASP A 138 -22.07 9.71 42.56
C ASP A 138 -21.62 10.83 41.63
N ILE A 139 -20.31 11.09 41.55
CA ILE A 139 -19.76 12.10 40.64
C ILE A 139 -20.08 11.69 39.20
N SER A 140 -19.77 10.45 38.83
CA SER A 140 -20.02 9.91 37.49
C SER A 140 -21.51 9.89 37.14
N PHE A 141 -22.34 9.50 38.10
CA PHE A 141 -23.78 9.39 37.88
C PHE A 141 -24.46 10.75 37.80
N LYS A 142 -24.28 11.63 38.81
CA LYS A 142 -25.01 12.90 38.92
C LYS A 142 -24.54 13.95 37.93
N ASN A 143 -23.24 13.99 37.62
CA ASN A 143 -22.67 15.08 36.80
C ASN A 143 -22.59 14.72 35.32
N PHE A 144 -22.63 13.43 34.94
CA PHE A 144 -22.42 13.01 33.55
C PHE A 144 -23.51 12.08 33.02
N ALA A 145 -23.79 10.94 33.67
CA ALA A 145 -24.77 9.97 33.15
C ALA A 145 -26.20 10.51 33.20
N ARG A 146 -26.62 11.07 34.35
CA ARG A 146 -27.97 11.57 34.57
C ARG A 146 -28.31 12.77 33.67
N PRO A 147 -27.46 13.81 33.54
CA PRO A 147 -27.71 14.91 32.62
C PRO A 147 -27.84 14.46 31.16
N ALA A 148 -27.02 13.50 30.72
CA ALA A 148 -27.08 12.99 29.35
C ALA A 148 -28.40 12.30 29.01
N ALA A 149 -29.07 11.67 29.98
CA ALA A 149 -30.38 11.05 29.76
C ALA A 149 -31.53 12.04 29.48
N PHE A 150 -31.30 13.34 29.69
CA PHE A 150 -32.26 14.39 29.34
C PHE A 150 -32.02 14.98 27.95
N ASP A 151 -30.93 14.60 27.27
CA ASP A 151 -30.70 14.92 25.87
C ASP A 151 -31.63 14.08 24.98
N ALA A 152 -32.32 14.71 24.03
CA ALA A 152 -33.29 14.05 23.16
C ALA A 152 -32.64 12.94 22.33
N ASP A 153 -31.38 13.12 21.91
CA ASP A 153 -30.70 12.20 20.99
C ASP A 153 -29.82 11.16 21.70
N SER A 154 -29.79 11.17 23.04
CA SER A 154 -28.85 10.36 23.82
C SER A 154 -29.50 9.59 24.98
N VAL A 155 -28.91 8.46 25.33
CA VAL A 155 -29.20 7.72 26.56
C VAL A 155 -28.06 7.94 27.56
N GLY A 156 -28.42 8.09 28.83
CA GLY A 156 -27.45 8.27 29.91
C GLY A 156 -26.90 6.93 30.36
N ILE A 157 -25.59 6.74 30.24
CA ILE A 157 -24.90 5.51 30.62
C ILE A 157 -23.99 5.75 31.80
N LEU A 158 -24.15 4.92 32.85
CA LEU A 158 -23.18 4.76 33.93
C LEU A 158 -22.40 3.46 33.70
N PHE A 159 -21.14 3.60 33.30
CA PHE A 159 -20.21 2.48 33.27
C PHE A 159 -19.69 2.21 34.69
N VAL A 160 -19.82 0.96 35.12
CA VAL A 160 -19.26 0.42 36.36
C VAL A 160 -18.17 -0.57 35.97
N MET A 161 -16.92 -0.19 36.13
CA MET A 161 -15.77 -0.97 35.66
C MET A 161 -15.09 -1.65 36.84
N ASN A 162 -15.02 -2.98 36.79
CA ASN A 162 -14.33 -3.82 37.77
C ASN A 162 -12.89 -4.03 37.31
N ILE A 163 -11.94 -3.65 38.16
CA ILE A 163 -10.51 -3.75 37.90
C ILE A 163 -9.91 -4.78 38.86
N ASP A 164 -9.21 -5.77 38.30
CA ASP A 164 -8.38 -6.71 39.04
C ASP A 164 -6.92 -6.46 38.65
N THR A 165 -6.08 -6.07 39.60
CA THR A 165 -4.68 -5.73 39.33
C THR A 165 -3.84 -7.00 39.09
N ALA A 166 -4.29 -8.18 39.53
CA ALA A 166 -3.54 -9.43 39.40
C ALA A 166 -3.50 -9.93 37.94
N ILE A 167 -4.55 -9.66 37.17
CA ILE A 167 -4.58 -9.94 35.72
C ILE A 167 -3.78 -8.89 34.92
N CYS A 168 -3.40 -7.78 35.57
CA CYS A 168 -2.64 -6.70 34.97
C CYS A 168 -1.12 -6.93 35.09
N THR A 169 -0.59 -7.99 34.46
CA THR A 169 0.87 -8.22 34.39
C THR A 169 1.55 -7.17 33.50
N ALA A 170 2.88 -7.04 33.54
CA ALA A 170 3.68 -5.98 32.89
C ALA A 170 3.44 -5.75 31.37
N SER A 171 2.68 -6.61 30.69
CA SER A 171 2.28 -6.46 29.28
C SER A 171 0.79 -6.14 29.04
N SER A 172 0.06 -5.73 30.08
CA SER A 172 -1.39 -5.44 30.05
C SER A 172 -1.69 -3.94 30.15
N THR A 173 -2.94 -3.55 29.93
CA THR A 173 -3.37 -2.15 29.81
C THR A 173 -2.93 -1.28 30.99
N PRO A 174 -2.05 -0.28 30.77
CA PRO A 174 -1.54 0.55 31.86
C PRO A 174 -2.59 1.59 32.29
N PHE A 175 -2.68 1.81 33.60
CA PHE A 175 -3.55 2.81 34.23
C PHE A 175 -2.92 3.38 35.49
N VAL A 176 -3.29 4.59 35.91
CA VAL A 176 -2.65 5.27 37.04
C VAL A 176 -3.64 6.03 37.90
N ASN A 177 -3.35 6.13 39.20
CA ASN A 177 -3.95 7.17 40.04
C ASN A 177 -3.32 8.51 39.65
N VAL A 178 -4.13 9.50 39.26
CA VAL A 178 -3.61 10.83 38.93
C VAL A 178 -3.45 11.72 40.17
N LYS A 179 -3.89 11.28 41.35
CA LYS A 179 -3.72 12.01 42.61
C LYS A 179 -2.25 12.38 42.84
N GLY A 180 -1.98 13.65 43.07
CA GLY A 180 -0.61 14.15 43.29
C GLY A 180 0.18 14.47 42.01
N VAL A 181 -0.34 14.12 40.82
CA VAL A 181 0.37 14.25 39.53
C VAL A 181 -0.46 15.05 38.50
N GLY A 182 -1.79 15.04 38.62
CA GLY A 182 -2.70 15.83 37.79
C GLY A 182 -2.82 17.29 38.22
N PHE A 183 -3.43 18.11 37.36
CA PHE A 183 -3.63 19.55 37.56
C PHE A 183 -4.40 19.89 38.86
N PHE A 184 -5.45 19.13 39.17
CA PHE A 184 -6.26 19.31 40.38
C PHE A 184 -5.60 18.73 41.65
N ASN A 185 -4.41 18.15 41.52
CA ASN A 185 -3.57 17.63 42.60
C ASN A 185 -4.32 16.63 43.51
N ASP A 186 -4.43 16.91 44.82
CA ASP A 186 -5.07 16.01 45.79
C ASP A 186 -6.60 16.08 45.86
N LYS A 187 -7.24 16.92 45.05
CA LYS A 187 -8.68 17.20 45.16
C LYS A 187 -9.57 16.15 44.51
N GLU A 188 -9.04 15.38 43.55
CA GLU A 188 -9.82 14.41 42.78
C GLU A 188 -9.15 13.03 42.81
N GLU A 189 -9.95 11.99 43.06
CA GLU A 189 -9.51 10.60 43.05
C GLU A 189 -9.91 9.96 41.71
N GLU A 190 -9.10 10.23 40.70
CA GLU A 190 -9.29 9.80 39.31
C GLU A 190 -8.30 8.70 38.94
N ILE A 191 -8.81 7.69 38.21
CA ILE A 191 -8.01 6.66 37.56
C ILE A 191 -8.03 6.91 36.06
N LEU A 192 -6.84 7.10 35.50
CA LEU A 192 -6.64 7.33 34.08
C LEU A 192 -6.10 6.06 33.41
N PHE A 193 -6.83 5.54 32.44
CA PHE A 193 -6.36 4.42 31.60
C PHE A 193 -5.82 4.91 30.27
N SER A 194 -4.88 4.15 29.71
CA SER A 194 -4.40 4.34 28.35
C SER A 194 -5.50 4.13 27.28
N THR A 195 -5.27 4.64 26.08
CA THR A 195 -6.08 4.38 24.88
C THR A 195 -6.22 2.90 24.58
N HIS A 196 -7.34 2.51 23.94
CA HIS A 196 -7.67 1.13 23.57
C HIS A 196 -7.67 0.14 24.73
N THR A 197 -8.03 0.62 25.92
CA THR A 197 -8.37 -0.27 27.03
C THR A 197 -9.60 -1.08 26.67
N ILE A 198 -9.49 -2.42 26.80
CA ILE A 198 -10.54 -3.36 26.43
C ILE A 198 -11.22 -3.89 27.70
N PHE A 199 -12.54 -3.89 27.67
CA PHE A 199 -13.40 -4.40 28.73
C PHE A 199 -14.38 -5.43 28.17
N ARG A 200 -14.72 -6.43 28.97
CA ARG A 200 -15.86 -7.31 28.69
C ARG A 200 -17.14 -6.67 29.19
N ILE A 201 -18.20 -6.75 28.37
CA ILE A 201 -19.54 -6.31 28.75
C ILE A 201 -20.24 -7.43 29.52
N ASP A 202 -20.28 -7.32 30.85
CA ASP A 202 -20.87 -8.36 31.71
C ASP A 202 -22.40 -8.28 31.70
N ARG A 203 -22.92 -7.11 32.06
CA ARG A 203 -24.36 -6.89 32.22
C ARG A 203 -24.73 -5.45 31.93
N ILE A 204 -25.89 -5.29 31.29
CA ILE A 204 -26.50 -4.02 30.97
C ILE A 204 -27.87 -4.03 31.66
N GLU A 205 -28.09 -3.08 32.55
CA GLU A 205 -29.28 -3.01 33.41
C GLU A 205 -29.85 -1.58 33.33
N ARG A 206 -31.17 -1.45 33.32
CA ARG A 206 -31.80 -0.12 33.38
C ARG A 206 -31.71 0.41 34.81
N ILE A 207 -31.37 1.68 34.98
CA ILE A 207 -31.42 2.36 36.28
C ILE A 207 -32.80 2.98 36.42
N GLU A 208 -33.50 2.65 37.51
CA GLU A 208 -34.77 3.29 37.83
C GLU A 208 -34.51 4.73 38.32
N ASP A 209 -34.98 5.72 37.55
CA ASP A 209 -35.02 7.12 37.94
C ASP A 209 -36.45 7.64 37.80
N LYS A 210 -36.87 8.49 38.74
CA LYS A 210 -38.24 9.02 38.77
C LYS A 210 -38.56 9.97 37.62
N HIS A 211 -37.54 10.46 36.91
CA HIS A 211 -37.66 11.54 35.93
C HIS A 211 -37.29 11.13 34.50
N THR A 212 -36.71 9.95 34.30
CA THR A 212 -36.31 9.46 32.97
C THR A 212 -36.21 7.93 32.96
N ASP A 213 -36.59 7.31 31.84
CA ASP A 213 -36.43 5.88 31.57
C ASP A 213 -35.20 5.58 30.70
N ARG A 214 -34.42 6.61 30.36
CA ARG A 214 -33.27 6.55 29.44
C ARG A 214 -31.93 6.36 30.15
N LEU A 215 -31.94 5.85 31.39
CA LEU A 215 -30.75 5.61 32.19
C LEU A 215 -30.38 4.14 32.28
N TRP A 216 -29.11 3.85 32.05
CA TRP A 216 -28.60 2.48 32.01
C TRP A 216 -27.27 2.36 32.76
N GLN A 217 -27.09 1.23 33.44
CA GLN A 217 -25.84 0.81 34.04
C GLN A 217 -25.23 -0.28 33.17
N VAL A 218 -23.98 -0.08 32.78
CA VAL A 218 -23.20 -1.07 32.03
C VAL A 218 -22.05 -1.52 32.92
N ASN A 219 -22.09 -2.77 33.37
CA ASN A 219 -21.02 -3.34 34.16
C ASN A 219 -20.00 -3.95 33.21
N LEU A 220 -18.76 -3.54 33.42
CA LEU A 220 -17.61 -3.89 32.62
C LEU A 220 -16.56 -4.57 33.50
N THR A 221 -15.87 -5.55 32.96
CA THR A 221 -14.69 -6.13 33.61
C THR A 221 -13.48 -5.92 32.70
N LEU A 222 -12.37 -5.44 33.26
CA LEU A 222 -11.14 -5.22 32.50
C LEU A 222 -10.67 -6.56 31.90
N ALA A 223 -10.49 -6.62 30.58
CA ALA A 223 -10.05 -7.83 29.90
C ALA A 223 -8.53 -8.00 30.04
N GLY A 224 -8.09 -9.22 30.37
CA GLY A 224 -6.67 -9.60 30.46
C GLY A 224 -6.39 -10.88 29.68
N ASN A 225 -5.14 -11.36 29.69
CA ASN A 225 -4.73 -12.54 28.92
C ASN A 225 -5.45 -13.86 29.29
N GLN A 226 -6.16 -13.89 30.42
CA GLN A 226 -6.98 -15.02 30.86
C GLN A 226 -8.36 -15.06 30.19
N ASP A 227 -8.75 -13.99 29.50
CA ASP A 227 -9.99 -13.90 28.75
C ASP A 227 -9.79 -14.51 27.35
N ASP A 228 -10.54 -15.57 27.04
CA ASP A 228 -10.36 -16.37 25.81
C ASP A 228 -10.56 -15.54 24.53
N ASP A 229 -11.56 -14.65 24.48
CA ASP A 229 -11.80 -13.84 23.29
C ASP A 229 -10.74 -12.76 23.14
N PHE A 230 -10.27 -12.19 24.26
CA PHE A 230 -9.18 -11.23 24.25
C PHE A 230 -7.86 -11.90 23.86
N SER A 231 -7.59 -13.12 24.33
CA SER A 231 -6.41 -13.91 23.97
C SER A 231 -6.42 -14.25 22.47
N LYS A 232 -7.56 -14.70 21.93
CA LYS A 232 -7.74 -14.94 20.49
C LYS A 232 -7.57 -13.66 19.66
N LEU A 233 -8.17 -12.55 20.11
CA LEU A 233 -8.06 -11.25 19.47
C LEU A 233 -6.60 -10.78 19.45
N THR A 234 -5.91 -10.87 20.59
CA THR A 234 -4.50 -10.47 20.69
C THR A 234 -3.57 -11.39 19.92
N ALA A 235 -3.88 -12.68 19.79
CA ALA A 235 -3.16 -13.63 18.92
C ALA A 235 -3.37 -13.29 17.43
N CYS A 236 -4.60 -13.07 16.99
CA CYS A 236 -4.93 -12.63 15.63
C CYS A 236 -4.22 -11.31 15.29
N LEU A 237 -4.31 -10.32 16.18
CA LEU A 237 -3.59 -9.04 16.03
C LEU A 237 -2.06 -9.19 16.15
N ARG A 238 -1.51 -10.31 16.61
CA ARG A 238 -0.05 -10.56 16.60
C ARG A 238 0.37 -11.21 15.28
N GLU A 239 -0.45 -12.08 14.71
CA GLU A 239 -0.26 -12.69 13.40
C GLU A 239 -0.37 -11.65 12.26
N GLU A 240 -1.34 -10.74 12.35
CA GLU A 240 -1.54 -9.69 11.33
C GLU A 240 -0.46 -8.59 11.35
N PHE A 241 0.22 -8.38 12.49
CA PHE A 241 1.17 -7.28 12.69
C PHE A 241 2.57 -7.78 13.10
N THR A 242 2.98 -8.92 12.54
CA THR A 242 4.22 -9.67 12.85
C THR A 242 5.52 -8.86 12.77
N TRP A 243 5.51 -7.70 12.11
CA TRP A 243 6.69 -6.85 11.90
C TRP A 243 6.68 -5.52 12.67
N THR A 244 5.68 -5.27 13.54
CA THR A 244 5.60 -4.01 14.31
C THR A 244 5.44 -4.23 15.81
N THR A 245 6.28 -3.56 16.60
CA THR A 245 6.24 -3.57 18.07
C THR A 245 6.20 -2.13 18.59
N GLY A 246 5.42 -1.85 19.63
CA GLY A 246 5.36 -0.51 20.22
C GLY A 246 4.53 0.50 19.41
N TRP A 247 5.02 1.73 19.27
CA TRP A 247 4.29 2.85 18.65
C TRP A 247 4.05 2.69 17.16
N SER A 248 4.89 1.93 16.45
CA SER A 248 4.65 1.54 15.05
C SER A 248 3.32 0.77 14.88
N ARG A 249 3.01 -0.14 15.81
CA ARG A 249 1.76 -0.91 15.82
C ARG A 249 0.56 -0.02 16.16
N PHE A 250 0.71 0.90 17.11
CA PHE A 250 -0.34 1.88 17.45
C PHE A 250 -0.65 2.82 16.27
N GLY A 251 0.38 3.27 15.54
CA GLY A 251 0.21 4.06 14.33
C GLY A 251 -0.52 3.31 13.22
N ASP A 252 -0.20 2.02 13.01
CA ASP A 252 -0.88 1.19 11.99
C ASP A 252 -2.35 0.92 12.38
N ILE A 253 -2.63 0.64 13.66
CA ILE A 253 -4.00 0.50 14.18
C ILE A 253 -4.78 1.82 14.05
N LEU A 254 -4.18 2.96 14.40
CA LEU A 254 -4.82 4.26 14.26
C LEU A 254 -5.08 4.64 12.80
N ILE A 255 -4.14 4.39 11.89
CA ILE A 255 -4.32 4.61 10.44
C ILE A 255 -5.49 3.79 9.89
N ARG A 256 -5.67 2.56 10.40
CA ARG A 256 -6.76 1.67 9.99
C ARG A 256 -8.12 2.06 10.60
N VAL A 257 -8.15 2.64 11.81
CA VAL A 257 -9.38 3.05 12.50
C VAL A 257 -9.78 4.51 12.15
N ALA A 258 -8.84 5.36 11.73
CA ALA A 258 -9.07 6.79 11.46
C ALA A 258 -9.57 7.07 10.04
N THR A 259 -10.88 6.91 9.92
CA THR A 259 -11.72 7.09 8.74
C THR A 259 -11.96 8.57 8.38
N SER A 260 -11.47 8.99 7.21
CA SER A 260 -12.26 9.83 6.29
C SER A 260 -12.45 9.02 5.01
N ASP A 261 -13.53 9.21 4.26
CA ASP A 261 -13.71 8.51 2.97
C ASP A 261 -12.52 8.78 2.03
N LYS A 262 -11.98 10.01 2.07
CA LYS A 262 -10.74 10.38 1.39
C LYS A 262 -9.53 9.55 1.86
N ASN A 263 -9.35 9.37 3.16
CA ASN A 263 -8.23 8.61 3.73
C ASN A 263 -8.41 7.10 3.56
N ARG A 264 -9.64 6.58 3.57
CA ARG A 264 -9.96 5.18 3.26
C ARG A 264 -9.72 4.87 1.79
N ALA A 265 -10.07 5.80 0.90
CA ALA A 265 -9.78 5.69 -0.51
C ALA A 265 -8.26 5.78 -0.76
N ASN A 266 -7.56 6.73 -0.13
CA ASN A 266 -6.10 6.83 -0.18
C ASN A 266 -5.41 5.57 0.38
N TYR A 267 -5.88 5.03 1.50
CA TYR A 267 -5.34 3.79 2.08
C TYR A 267 -5.55 2.62 1.12
N SER A 268 -6.77 2.43 0.61
CA SER A 268 -7.08 1.38 -0.37
C SER A 268 -6.25 1.53 -1.64
N HIS A 269 -5.97 2.77 -2.06
CA HIS A 269 -5.09 3.09 -3.18
C HIS A 269 -3.63 2.74 -2.91
N GLN A 270 -3.09 3.05 -1.72
CA GLN A 270 -1.73 2.67 -1.35
C GLN A 270 -1.58 1.15 -1.21
N LEU A 271 -2.58 0.49 -0.63
CA LEU A 271 -2.63 -0.97 -0.56
C LEU A 271 -2.71 -1.59 -1.95
N GLY A 272 -3.48 -1.00 -2.87
CA GLY A 272 -3.52 -1.38 -4.27
C GLY A 272 -2.13 -1.30 -4.93
N LYS A 273 -1.40 -0.20 -4.71
CA LYS A 273 -0.02 -0.05 -5.20
C LYS A 273 0.94 -1.08 -4.60
N LEU A 274 0.82 -1.38 -3.31
CA LEU A 274 1.64 -2.39 -2.65
C LEU A 274 1.38 -3.77 -3.26
N TYR A 275 0.12 -4.18 -3.38
CA TYR A 275 -0.25 -5.44 -4.01
C TYR A 275 0.20 -5.51 -5.47
N TYR A 276 0.06 -4.41 -6.21
CA TYR A 276 0.55 -4.32 -7.59
C TYR A 276 2.06 -4.57 -7.68
N ASN A 277 2.85 -3.93 -6.82
CA ASN A 277 4.31 -4.11 -6.76
C ASN A 277 4.74 -5.51 -6.29
N MET A 278 3.88 -6.21 -5.54
CA MET A 278 4.12 -7.61 -5.15
C MET A 278 3.68 -8.61 -6.22
N GLY A 279 3.10 -8.15 -7.34
CA GLY A 279 2.53 -9.00 -8.39
C GLY A 279 1.17 -9.61 -8.00
N GLU A 280 0.55 -9.19 -6.89
CA GLU A 280 -0.76 -9.68 -6.45
C GLU A 280 -1.91 -8.90 -7.12
N TYR A 281 -2.00 -9.00 -8.45
CA TYR A 281 -2.87 -8.13 -9.26
C TYR A 281 -4.36 -8.20 -8.91
N SER A 282 -4.90 -9.37 -8.57
CA SER A 282 -6.32 -9.48 -8.16
C SER A 282 -6.62 -8.71 -6.88
N LYS A 283 -5.72 -8.74 -5.88
CA LYS A 283 -5.87 -7.98 -4.64
C LYS A 283 -5.64 -6.48 -4.88
N ALA A 284 -4.74 -6.14 -5.81
CA ALA A 284 -4.53 -4.77 -6.24
C ALA A 284 -5.80 -4.18 -6.87
N LEU A 285 -6.42 -4.92 -7.81
CA LEU A 285 -7.66 -4.54 -8.47
C LEU A 285 -8.78 -4.30 -7.44
N SER A 286 -9.04 -5.27 -6.56
CA SER A 286 -10.08 -5.13 -5.53
C SER A 286 -9.83 -3.94 -4.59
N SER A 287 -8.57 -3.57 -4.36
CA SER A 287 -8.22 -2.43 -3.52
C SER A 287 -8.42 -1.09 -4.25
N PHE A 288 -8.06 -1.01 -5.53
CA PHE A 288 -8.32 0.19 -6.34
C PHE A 288 -9.82 0.36 -6.66
N GLU A 289 -10.56 -0.71 -6.90
CA GLU A 289 -12.02 -0.65 -7.10
C GLU A 289 -12.72 -0.14 -5.84
N ARG A 290 -12.32 -0.61 -4.66
CA ARG A 290 -12.81 -0.10 -3.38
C ARG A 290 -12.49 1.39 -3.20
N ALA A 291 -11.29 1.83 -3.57
CA ALA A 291 -10.94 3.24 -3.56
C ALA A 291 -11.85 4.05 -4.49
N LEU A 292 -12.05 3.58 -5.71
CA LEU A 292 -12.92 4.21 -6.72
C LEU A 292 -14.38 4.32 -6.24
N GLU A 293 -14.94 3.27 -5.62
CA GLU A 293 -16.29 3.29 -5.06
C GLU A 293 -16.47 4.38 -4.01
N ILE A 294 -15.49 4.50 -3.10
CA ILE A 294 -15.49 5.53 -2.08
C ILE A 294 -15.39 6.93 -2.71
N TRP A 295 -14.49 7.11 -3.68
CA TRP A 295 -14.34 8.37 -4.40
C TRP A 295 -15.59 8.79 -5.17
N LYS A 296 -16.35 7.85 -5.75
CA LYS A 296 -17.60 8.15 -6.45
C LYS A 296 -18.69 8.71 -5.54
N ILE A 297 -18.67 8.33 -4.26
CA ILE A 297 -19.60 8.85 -3.24
C ILE A 297 -19.10 10.21 -2.72
N ALA A 298 -17.79 10.34 -2.52
CA ALA A 298 -17.20 11.48 -1.84
C ALA A 298 -16.92 12.69 -2.75
N LEU A 299 -16.82 12.52 -4.06
CA LEU A 299 -16.36 13.56 -5.00
C LEU A 299 -17.32 13.78 -6.17
N PRO A 300 -17.30 14.98 -6.78
CA PRO A 300 -18.00 15.23 -8.04
C PRO A 300 -17.55 14.27 -9.16
N PRO A 301 -18.41 13.92 -10.13
CA PRO A 301 -18.11 12.93 -11.18
C PRO A 301 -16.86 13.21 -12.02
N ASN A 302 -16.45 14.48 -12.11
CA ASN A 302 -15.29 14.91 -12.90
C ASN A 302 -14.07 15.25 -12.02
N HIS A 303 -14.01 14.78 -10.78
CA HIS A 303 -12.87 15.09 -9.92
C HIS A 303 -11.59 14.35 -10.38
N PRO A 304 -10.40 14.99 -10.40
CA PRO A 304 -9.14 14.36 -10.83
C PRO A 304 -8.78 13.06 -10.10
N ASP A 305 -9.12 12.92 -8.81
CA ASP A 305 -8.89 11.68 -8.04
C ASP A 305 -9.64 10.46 -8.58
N LEU A 306 -10.83 10.65 -9.19
CA LEU A 306 -11.54 9.59 -9.90
C LEU A 306 -10.74 9.14 -11.13
N ALA A 307 -10.19 10.10 -11.89
CA ALA A 307 -9.35 9.79 -13.05
C ALA A 307 -8.07 9.05 -12.65
N SER A 308 -7.45 9.42 -11.53
CA SER A 308 -6.27 8.72 -10.98
C SER A 308 -6.61 7.29 -10.55
N SER A 309 -7.82 7.06 -10.02
CA SER A 309 -8.29 5.72 -9.67
C SER A 309 -8.49 4.85 -10.92
N TYR A 310 -9.14 5.41 -11.96
CA TYR A 310 -9.29 4.74 -13.26
C TYR A 310 -7.94 4.45 -13.93
N LEU A 311 -6.96 5.36 -13.81
CA LEU A 311 -5.61 5.15 -14.32
C LEU A 311 -4.97 3.91 -13.68
N ASN A 312 -5.00 3.80 -12.35
CA ASN A 312 -4.39 2.64 -11.68
C ASN A 312 -5.14 1.34 -11.97
N ILE A 313 -6.47 1.36 -12.03
CA ILE A 313 -7.27 0.19 -12.44
C ILE A 313 -6.87 -0.23 -13.86
N GLY A 314 -6.68 0.73 -14.77
CA GLY A 314 -6.16 0.49 -16.11
C GLY A 314 -4.78 -0.18 -16.08
N SER A 315 -3.88 0.25 -15.20
CA SER A 315 -2.56 -0.35 -15.02
C SER A 315 -2.63 -1.78 -14.48
N VAL A 316 -3.55 -2.08 -13.57
CA VAL A 316 -3.76 -3.46 -13.11
C VAL A 316 -4.29 -4.35 -14.22
N TYR A 317 -5.32 -3.91 -14.96
CA TYR A 317 -5.84 -4.66 -16.10
C TYR A 317 -4.78 -4.88 -17.18
N TYR A 318 -3.93 -3.87 -17.43
CA TYR A 318 -2.81 -3.98 -18.35
C TYR A 318 -1.82 -5.07 -17.91
N SER A 319 -1.41 -5.09 -16.63
CA SER A 319 -0.54 -6.13 -16.08
C SER A 319 -1.19 -7.50 -15.97
N MET A 320 -2.52 -7.56 -16.01
CA MET A 320 -3.29 -8.81 -16.10
C MET A 320 -3.48 -9.30 -17.54
N GLY A 321 -2.99 -8.56 -18.55
CA GLY A 321 -3.18 -8.87 -19.97
C GLY A 321 -4.61 -8.63 -20.47
N GLU A 322 -5.46 -7.96 -19.67
CA GLU A 322 -6.85 -7.64 -20.03
C GLU A 322 -6.93 -6.28 -20.75
N TYR A 323 -6.26 -6.21 -21.89
CA TYR A 323 -6.00 -4.95 -22.63
C TYR A 323 -7.26 -4.15 -22.97
N SER A 324 -8.36 -4.80 -23.35
CA SER A 324 -9.62 -4.11 -23.62
C SER A 324 -10.17 -3.37 -22.39
N LYS A 325 -10.08 -3.97 -21.19
CA LYS A 325 -10.53 -3.32 -19.94
C LYS A 325 -9.56 -2.24 -19.48
N ALA A 326 -8.27 -2.45 -19.72
CA ALA A 326 -7.24 -1.45 -19.48
C ALA A 326 -7.50 -0.19 -20.32
N LEU A 327 -7.74 -0.36 -21.63
CA LEU A 327 -8.07 0.72 -22.56
C LEU A 327 -9.30 1.50 -22.09
N SER A 328 -10.41 0.81 -21.79
CA SER A 328 -11.63 1.48 -21.30
C SER A 328 -11.40 2.28 -20.02
N SER A 329 -10.57 1.76 -19.11
CA SER A 329 -10.24 2.46 -17.86
C SER A 329 -9.37 3.71 -18.11
N TYR A 330 -8.36 3.60 -18.99
CA TYR A 330 -7.53 4.75 -19.36
C TYR A 330 -8.30 5.81 -20.16
N GLU A 331 -9.19 5.41 -21.06
CA GLU A 331 -10.09 6.32 -21.78
C GLU A 331 -11.01 7.07 -20.82
N ARG A 332 -11.57 6.38 -19.82
CA ARG A 332 -12.40 7.01 -18.79
C ARG A 332 -11.59 8.01 -17.94
N SER A 333 -10.35 7.67 -17.60
CA SER A 333 -9.42 8.60 -16.93
C SER A 333 -9.16 9.84 -17.78
N LEU A 334 -8.91 9.66 -19.08
CA LEU A 334 -8.67 10.75 -20.02
C LEU A 334 -9.89 11.65 -20.18
N GLU A 335 -11.10 11.09 -20.28
CA GLU A 335 -12.36 11.83 -20.39
C GLU A 335 -12.57 12.75 -19.18
N ILE A 336 -12.42 12.21 -17.97
CA ILE A 336 -12.56 13.00 -16.73
C ILE A 336 -11.52 14.13 -16.71
N ARG A 337 -10.25 13.84 -17.02
CA ARG A 337 -9.17 14.83 -17.01
C ARG A 337 -9.37 15.93 -18.05
N LYS A 338 -9.91 15.62 -19.24
CA LYS A 338 -10.22 16.62 -20.28
C LYS A 338 -11.27 17.64 -19.83
N ILE A 339 -12.20 17.21 -18.97
CA ILE A 339 -13.24 18.10 -18.41
C ILE A 339 -12.68 18.88 -17.20
N ALA A 340 -11.88 18.22 -16.36
CA ALA A 340 -11.45 18.75 -15.08
C ALA A 340 -10.22 19.66 -15.15
N LEU A 341 -9.37 19.49 -16.16
CA LEU A 341 -8.03 20.08 -16.23
C LEU A 341 -7.83 20.87 -17.53
N PRO A 342 -6.89 21.84 -17.54
CA PRO A 342 -6.52 22.54 -18.77
C PRO A 342 -6.01 21.59 -19.87
N PRO A 343 -6.17 21.93 -21.16
CA PRO A 343 -5.82 21.05 -22.29
C PRO A 343 -4.37 20.54 -22.34
N ASN A 344 -3.44 21.26 -21.70
CA ASN A 344 -2.02 20.93 -21.66
C ASN A 344 -1.55 20.49 -20.27
N HIS A 345 -2.46 20.07 -19.39
CA HIS A 345 -2.08 19.59 -18.06
C HIS A 345 -1.31 18.26 -18.14
N PRO A 346 -0.18 18.08 -17.41
CA PRO A 346 0.63 16.85 -17.44
C PRO A 346 -0.15 15.56 -17.22
N ASP A 347 -1.16 15.55 -16.34
CA ASP A 347 -2.03 14.38 -16.11
C ASP A 347 -2.73 13.85 -17.38
N LEU A 348 -3.04 14.70 -18.37
CA LEU A 348 -3.55 14.23 -19.66
C LEU A 348 -2.51 13.38 -20.38
N ALA A 349 -1.24 13.78 -20.30
CA ALA A 349 -0.12 13.06 -20.90
C ALA A 349 0.02 11.65 -20.29
N SER A 350 -0.16 11.48 -18.97
CA SER A 350 -0.13 10.17 -18.32
C SER A 350 -1.25 9.24 -18.82
N SER A 351 -2.46 9.76 -19.06
CA SER A 351 -3.56 8.95 -19.61
C SER A 351 -3.27 8.53 -21.06
N TYR A 352 -2.72 9.44 -21.88
CA TYR A 352 -2.28 9.12 -23.23
C TYR A 352 -1.14 8.09 -23.25
N GLN A 353 -0.20 8.13 -22.28
CA GLN A 353 0.83 7.10 -22.14
C GLN A 353 0.23 5.73 -21.86
N GLY A 354 -0.71 5.62 -20.91
CA GLY A 354 -1.39 4.35 -20.61
C GLY A 354 -2.13 3.77 -21.83
N ILE A 355 -2.84 4.63 -22.58
CA ILE A 355 -3.50 4.23 -23.83
C ILE A 355 -2.47 3.77 -24.88
N GLY A 356 -1.37 4.51 -25.04
CA GLY A 356 -0.28 4.15 -25.94
C GLY A 356 0.32 2.79 -25.62
N SER A 357 0.57 2.49 -24.33
CA SER A 357 1.09 1.19 -23.89
C SER A 357 0.15 0.04 -24.20
N VAL A 358 -1.16 0.25 -24.02
CA VAL A 358 -2.16 -0.78 -24.37
C VAL A 358 -2.13 -1.06 -25.88
N TYR A 359 -2.16 -0.03 -26.72
CA TYR A 359 -2.12 -0.23 -28.17
C TYR A 359 -0.83 -0.88 -28.65
N ASP A 360 0.32 -0.55 -28.04
CA ASP A 360 1.60 -1.18 -28.36
C ASP A 360 1.56 -2.69 -28.09
N ASN A 361 1.07 -3.10 -26.92
CA ASN A 361 0.93 -4.52 -26.56
C ASN A 361 -0.16 -5.26 -27.34
N MET A 362 -1.13 -4.53 -27.88
CA MET A 362 -2.12 -5.06 -28.82
C MET A 362 -1.60 -5.13 -30.26
N GLY A 363 -0.35 -4.72 -30.53
CA GLY A 363 0.23 -4.67 -31.88
C GLY A 363 -0.37 -3.58 -32.78
N GLU A 364 -1.13 -2.64 -32.22
CA GLU A 364 -1.76 -1.53 -32.92
C GLU A 364 -0.81 -0.30 -32.95
N TYR A 365 0.40 -0.50 -33.47
CA TYR A 365 1.52 0.44 -33.36
C TYR A 365 1.21 1.86 -33.83
N SER A 366 0.43 2.04 -34.91
CA SER A 366 0.04 3.37 -35.38
C SER A 366 -0.79 4.15 -34.36
N LYS A 367 -1.68 3.48 -33.62
CA LYS A 367 -2.48 4.13 -32.56
C LYS A 367 -1.63 4.37 -31.31
N ALA A 368 -0.68 3.47 -31.02
CA ALA A 368 0.29 3.65 -29.95
C ALA A 368 1.14 4.92 -30.17
N LEU A 369 1.73 5.06 -31.37
CA LEU A 369 2.49 6.26 -31.77
C LEU A 369 1.65 7.52 -31.64
N SER A 370 0.44 7.54 -32.20
CA SER A 370 -0.44 8.71 -32.11
C SER A 370 -0.72 9.13 -30.65
N SER A 371 -0.90 8.16 -29.76
CA SER A 371 -1.15 8.41 -28.33
C SER A 371 0.11 8.95 -27.62
N TYR A 372 1.27 8.32 -27.85
CA TYR A 372 2.53 8.78 -27.24
C TYR A 372 3.00 10.13 -27.80
N GLU A 373 2.82 10.39 -29.09
CA GLU A 373 3.12 11.70 -29.70
C GLU A 373 2.25 12.80 -29.09
N ARG A 374 0.96 12.53 -28.87
CA ARG A 374 0.06 13.48 -28.19
C ARG A 374 0.49 13.74 -26.75
N SER A 375 0.91 12.69 -26.04
CA SER A 375 1.48 12.82 -24.69
C SER A 375 2.74 13.69 -24.68
N LEU A 376 3.66 13.44 -25.62
CA LEU A 376 4.90 14.19 -25.78
C LEU A 376 4.64 15.66 -26.11
N GLU A 377 3.65 15.96 -26.96
CA GLU A 377 3.26 17.34 -27.29
C GLU A 377 2.79 18.12 -26.05
N ILE A 378 1.93 17.51 -25.23
CA ILE A 378 1.45 18.09 -23.97
C ILE A 378 2.62 18.37 -23.03
N GLN A 379 3.52 17.39 -22.86
CA GLN A 379 4.68 17.53 -21.97
C GLN A 379 5.67 18.59 -22.45
N LYS A 380 5.90 18.73 -23.77
CA LYS A 380 6.77 19.78 -24.33
C LYS A 380 6.28 21.19 -24.02
N ILE A 381 4.96 21.36 -23.89
CA ILE A 381 4.35 22.64 -23.53
C ILE A 381 4.41 22.85 -22.00
N ALA A 382 4.15 21.81 -21.22
CA ALA A 382 3.99 21.91 -19.77
C ALA A 382 5.32 21.87 -18.98
N LEU A 383 6.38 21.31 -19.56
CA LEU A 383 7.62 20.98 -18.85
C LEU A 383 8.85 21.62 -19.50
N PRO A 384 9.94 21.86 -18.74
CA PRO A 384 11.21 22.28 -19.30
C PRO A 384 11.74 21.30 -20.36
N PRO A 385 12.52 21.76 -21.36
CA PRO A 385 13.01 20.92 -22.47
C PRO A 385 13.81 19.67 -22.06
N ASN A 386 14.43 19.71 -20.88
CA ASN A 386 15.24 18.62 -20.34
C ASN A 386 14.53 17.88 -19.19
N HIS A 387 13.21 17.96 -19.07
CA HIS A 387 12.50 17.25 -18.01
C HIS A 387 12.52 15.72 -18.24
N PRO A 388 12.76 14.90 -17.20
CA PRO A 388 12.81 13.42 -17.34
C PRO A 388 11.59 12.79 -18.00
N ASP A 389 10.38 13.33 -17.78
CA ASP A 389 9.15 12.83 -18.42
C ASP A 389 9.19 12.89 -19.95
N LEU A 390 9.90 13.87 -20.54
CA LEU A 390 10.10 13.93 -21.99
C LEU A 390 10.94 12.75 -22.47
N ALA A 391 11.97 12.39 -21.70
CA ALA A 391 12.79 11.22 -21.99
C ALA A 391 11.99 9.91 -21.91
N ALA A 392 11.10 9.77 -20.91
CA ALA A 392 10.20 8.62 -20.82
C ALA A 392 9.28 8.52 -22.06
N SER A 393 8.73 9.64 -22.54
CA SER A 393 7.93 9.65 -23.77
C SER A 393 8.72 9.27 -25.02
N TYR A 394 9.96 9.74 -25.15
CA TYR A 394 10.86 9.31 -26.23
C TYR A 394 11.21 7.82 -26.15
N ASN A 395 11.41 7.27 -24.94
CA ASN A 395 11.60 5.83 -24.74
C ASN A 395 10.39 5.02 -25.22
N ASN A 396 9.18 5.46 -24.88
CA ASN A 396 7.96 4.78 -25.30
C ASN A 396 7.79 4.79 -26.83
N ILE A 397 8.04 5.92 -27.48
CA ILE A 397 8.03 6.02 -28.95
C ILE A 397 9.11 5.12 -29.57
N GLY A 398 10.31 5.10 -28.99
CA GLY A 398 11.40 4.22 -29.42
C GLY A 398 11.01 2.75 -29.36
N SER A 399 10.31 2.34 -28.29
CA SER A 399 9.81 0.96 -28.11
C SER A 399 8.84 0.55 -29.21
N VAL A 400 7.91 1.43 -29.57
CA VAL A 400 6.96 1.14 -30.67
C VAL A 400 7.69 0.99 -31.99
N TYR A 401 8.68 1.84 -32.28
CA TYR A 401 9.48 1.70 -33.50
C TYR A 401 10.33 0.42 -33.53
N ASP A 402 10.88 0.00 -32.38
CA ASP A 402 11.60 -1.27 -32.26
C ASP A 402 10.67 -2.45 -32.54
N ASN A 403 9.48 -2.46 -31.94
CA ASN A 403 8.43 -3.47 -32.18
C ASN A 403 7.96 -3.52 -33.64
N MET A 404 8.02 -2.40 -34.36
CA MET A 404 7.75 -2.31 -35.80
C MET A 404 8.93 -2.75 -36.69
N GLY A 405 10.12 -2.95 -36.11
CA GLY A 405 11.36 -3.21 -36.84
C GLY A 405 12.00 -1.98 -37.49
N ASP A 406 11.53 -0.76 -37.18
CA ASP A 406 12.15 0.49 -37.62
C ASP A 406 13.25 0.91 -36.65
N TYR A 407 14.32 0.11 -36.61
CA TYR A 407 15.42 0.24 -35.66
C TYR A 407 16.13 1.61 -35.72
N SER A 408 16.13 2.26 -36.88
CA SER A 408 16.71 3.60 -37.06
C SER A 408 15.94 4.66 -36.27
N LYS A 409 14.61 4.67 -36.37
CA LYS A 409 13.77 5.59 -35.58
C LYS A 409 13.74 5.22 -34.09
N ALA A 410 13.83 3.92 -33.78
CA ALA A 410 13.97 3.46 -32.40
C ALA A 410 15.24 4.02 -31.74
N LEU A 411 16.40 3.82 -32.37
CA LEU A 411 17.68 4.37 -31.89
C LEU A 411 17.63 5.89 -31.75
N SER A 412 17.14 6.61 -32.76
CA SER A 412 17.02 8.07 -32.71
C SER A 412 16.19 8.54 -31.50
N SER A 413 15.08 7.86 -31.21
CA SER A 413 14.22 8.17 -30.08
C SER A 413 14.90 7.86 -28.74
N TYR A 414 15.54 6.70 -28.62
CA TYR A 414 16.27 6.32 -27.40
C TYR A 414 17.51 7.19 -27.14
N GLU A 415 18.24 7.59 -28.18
CA GLU A 415 19.36 8.51 -28.08
C GLU A 415 18.91 9.90 -27.60
N ARG A 416 17.77 10.38 -28.10
CA ARG A 416 17.16 11.63 -27.65
C ARG A 416 16.75 11.58 -26.18
N SER A 417 16.16 10.46 -25.76
CA SER A 417 15.85 10.20 -24.34
C SER A 417 17.11 10.22 -23.47
N LEU A 418 18.16 9.51 -23.91
CA LEU A 418 19.45 9.46 -23.21
C LEU A 418 20.12 10.83 -23.11
N GLU A 419 20.04 11.66 -24.16
CA GLU A 419 20.55 13.04 -24.14
C GLU A 419 19.86 13.89 -23.07
N ILE A 420 18.53 13.86 -23.03
CA ILE A 420 17.74 14.58 -22.02
C ILE A 420 18.13 14.13 -20.60
N GLN A 421 18.19 12.82 -20.37
CA GLN A 421 18.54 12.27 -19.06
C GLN A 421 19.95 12.61 -18.62
N LYS A 422 20.94 12.64 -19.53
CA LYS A 422 22.32 13.03 -19.20
C LYS A 422 22.43 14.47 -18.71
N ILE A 423 21.55 15.35 -19.19
CA ILE A 423 21.50 16.75 -18.77
C ILE A 423 20.74 16.86 -17.44
N ALA A 424 19.65 16.12 -17.29
CA ALA A 424 18.72 16.25 -16.17
C ALA A 424 19.15 15.51 -14.90
N LEU A 425 19.95 14.46 -15.02
CA LEU A 425 20.19 13.49 -13.94
C LEU A 425 21.69 13.31 -13.65
N PRO A 426 22.04 12.89 -12.42
CA PRO A 426 23.42 12.51 -12.09
C PRO A 426 23.95 11.38 -13.00
N PRO A 427 25.27 11.31 -13.27
CA PRO A 427 25.85 10.35 -14.21
C PRO A 427 25.56 8.87 -13.95
N ASN A 428 25.25 8.51 -12.69
CA ASN A 428 24.96 7.14 -12.28
C ASN A 428 23.47 6.94 -11.95
N HIS A 429 22.56 7.80 -12.42
CA HIS A 429 21.14 7.62 -12.16
C HIS A 429 20.59 6.36 -12.86
N PRO A 430 19.74 5.53 -12.21
CA PRO A 430 19.19 4.31 -12.81
C PRO A 430 18.47 4.50 -14.15
N ASP A 431 17.86 5.66 -14.39
CA ASP A 431 17.15 5.95 -15.65
C ASP A 431 18.11 5.98 -16.86
N LEU A 432 19.34 6.46 -16.68
CA LEU A 432 20.37 6.40 -17.72
C LEU A 432 20.66 4.95 -18.11
N ALA A 433 20.65 4.04 -17.13
CA ALA A 433 20.83 2.62 -17.37
C ALA A 433 19.66 2.02 -18.16
N ALA A 434 18.43 2.47 -17.92
CA ALA A 434 17.27 2.04 -18.70
C ALA A 434 17.42 2.44 -20.19
N SER A 435 17.85 3.68 -20.47
CA SER A 435 18.08 4.14 -21.85
C SER A 435 19.20 3.36 -22.54
N TYR A 436 20.32 3.09 -21.87
CA TYR A 436 21.37 2.20 -22.41
C TYR A 436 20.87 0.77 -22.66
N ASN A 437 19.99 0.27 -21.80
CA ASN A 437 19.41 -1.05 -21.96
C ASN A 437 18.55 -1.15 -23.22
N ASN A 438 17.70 -0.15 -23.46
CA ASN A 438 16.83 -0.11 -24.64
C ASN A 438 17.65 0.00 -25.94
N ILE A 439 18.69 0.85 -25.95
CA ILE A 439 19.63 0.94 -27.08
C ILE A 439 20.31 -0.42 -27.32
N GLY A 440 20.71 -1.11 -26.25
CA GLY A 440 21.31 -2.45 -26.34
C GLY A 440 20.37 -3.47 -26.97
N LEU A 441 19.08 -3.44 -26.62
CA LEU A 441 18.06 -4.32 -27.19
C LEU A 441 17.90 -4.10 -28.70
N VAL A 442 17.85 -2.83 -29.16
CA VAL A 442 17.77 -2.53 -30.59
C VAL A 442 19.00 -3.04 -31.34
N TYR A 443 20.21 -2.83 -30.81
CA TYR A 443 21.42 -3.38 -31.41
C TYR A 443 21.42 -4.90 -31.45
N ASN A 444 20.87 -5.56 -30.43
CA ASN A 444 20.71 -7.01 -30.42
C ASN A 444 19.74 -7.47 -31.52
N ASN A 445 18.59 -6.80 -31.67
CA ASN A 445 17.60 -7.09 -32.72
C ASN A 445 18.17 -6.87 -34.14
N MET A 446 19.13 -5.94 -34.29
CA MET A 446 19.88 -5.71 -35.52
C MET A 446 21.01 -6.73 -35.77
N GLY A 447 21.31 -7.62 -34.82
CA GLY A 447 22.46 -8.54 -34.88
C GLY A 447 23.82 -7.86 -34.62
N GLU A 448 23.84 -6.61 -34.16
CA GLU A 448 25.04 -5.87 -33.81
C GLU A 448 25.50 -6.17 -32.36
N TYR A 449 25.75 -7.45 -32.08
CA TYR A 449 25.94 -7.95 -30.71
C TYR A 449 27.04 -7.24 -29.90
N SER A 450 28.15 -6.84 -30.53
CA SER A 450 29.21 -6.08 -29.85
C SER A 450 28.74 -4.73 -29.31
N LYS A 451 27.86 -4.02 -30.06
CA LYS A 451 27.28 -2.75 -29.60
C LYS A 451 26.19 -2.98 -28.55
N ALA A 452 25.44 -4.08 -28.69
CA ALA A 452 24.47 -4.50 -27.69
C ALA A 452 25.13 -4.77 -26.33
N LEU A 453 26.19 -5.60 -26.30
CA LEU A 453 26.97 -5.90 -25.10
C LEU A 453 27.53 -4.64 -24.47
N SER A 454 28.18 -3.77 -25.25
CA SER A 454 28.73 -2.50 -24.75
C SER A 454 27.66 -1.62 -24.06
N SER A 455 26.45 -1.57 -24.64
CA SER A 455 25.33 -0.81 -24.08
C SER A 455 24.79 -1.45 -22.81
N HIS A 456 24.55 -2.76 -22.80
CA HIS A 456 24.07 -3.47 -21.61
C HIS A 456 25.11 -3.50 -20.47
N GLU A 457 26.39 -3.64 -20.76
CA GLU A 457 27.46 -3.56 -19.76
C GLU A 457 27.54 -2.17 -19.12
N ARG A 458 27.34 -1.11 -19.91
CA ARG A 458 27.25 0.25 -19.39
C ARG A 458 26.03 0.43 -18.49
N SER A 459 24.88 -0.11 -18.90
CA SER A 459 23.66 -0.15 -18.08
C SER A 459 23.91 -0.87 -16.75
N LEU A 460 24.49 -2.08 -16.81
CA LEU A 460 24.83 -2.88 -15.63
C LEU A 460 25.80 -2.15 -14.70
N LYS A 461 26.82 -1.47 -15.24
CA LYS A 461 27.79 -0.69 -14.46
C LYS A 461 27.11 0.44 -13.69
N ILE A 462 26.20 1.18 -14.34
CA ILE A 462 25.44 2.25 -13.67
C ILE A 462 24.58 1.66 -12.55
N ARG A 463 23.82 0.61 -12.82
CA ARG A 463 22.95 -0.05 -11.83
C ARG A 463 23.73 -0.61 -10.64
N LYS A 464 24.92 -1.19 -10.85
CA LYS A 464 25.79 -1.68 -9.77
C LYS A 464 26.27 -0.58 -8.84
N ILE A 465 26.45 0.64 -9.35
CA ILE A 465 26.84 1.80 -8.53
C ILE A 465 25.62 2.37 -7.80
N ALA A 466 24.47 2.40 -8.46
CA ALA A 466 23.29 3.11 -7.98
C ALA A 466 22.38 2.29 -7.05
N LEU A 467 22.42 0.96 -7.14
CA LEU A 467 21.43 0.06 -6.52
C LEU A 467 22.09 -0.95 -5.57
N PRO A 468 21.33 -1.45 -4.56
CA PRO A 468 21.78 -2.55 -3.72
C PRO A 468 22.13 -3.82 -4.52
N PRO A 469 23.04 -4.69 -4.03
CA PRO A 469 23.57 -5.84 -4.79
C PRO A 469 22.52 -6.86 -5.28
N ASN A 470 21.37 -6.96 -4.61
CA ASN A 470 20.28 -7.87 -4.99
C ASN A 470 19.05 -7.12 -5.52
N HIS A 471 19.20 -5.91 -6.05
CA HIS A 471 18.07 -5.18 -6.60
C HIS A 471 17.57 -5.85 -7.92
N PRO A 472 16.25 -6.06 -8.13
CA PRO A 472 15.72 -6.73 -9.34
C PRO A 472 16.20 -6.14 -10.67
N HIS A 473 16.39 -4.82 -10.75
CA HIS A 473 16.99 -4.18 -11.94
C HIS A 473 18.39 -4.68 -12.33
N LEU A 474 19.18 -5.20 -11.39
CA LEU A 474 20.44 -5.86 -11.74
C LEU A 474 20.17 -7.17 -12.48
N ALA A 475 19.17 -7.93 -12.02
CA ALA A 475 18.72 -9.18 -12.63
C ALA A 475 18.36 -8.97 -14.11
N TYR A 476 17.51 -7.98 -14.42
CA TYR A 476 17.18 -7.61 -15.82
C TYR A 476 18.41 -7.26 -16.67
N SER A 477 19.43 -6.61 -16.11
CA SER A 477 20.66 -6.33 -16.85
C SER A 477 21.44 -7.61 -17.15
N TYR A 478 21.51 -8.55 -16.21
CA TYR A 478 22.12 -9.86 -16.46
C TYR A 478 21.32 -10.65 -17.49
N ASN A 479 20.00 -10.65 -17.39
CA ASN A 479 19.09 -11.30 -18.34
C ASN A 479 19.34 -10.83 -19.79
N ASN A 480 19.38 -9.53 -20.02
CA ASN A 480 19.60 -8.98 -21.37
C ASN A 480 21.01 -9.27 -21.92
N ILE A 481 22.04 -9.31 -21.08
CA ILE A 481 23.38 -9.75 -21.52
C ILE A 481 23.36 -11.24 -21.86
N GLY A 482 22.65 -12.05 -21.07
CA GLY A 482 22.40 -13.47 -21.35
C GLY A 482 21.73 -13.68 -22.70
N LEU A 483 20.71 -12.89 -23.02
CA LEU A 483 20.01 -12.91 -24.31
C LEU A 483 20.96 -12.61 -25.49
N VAL A 484 21.85 -11.63 -25.35
CA VAL A 484 22.83 -11.34 -26.42
C VAL A 484 23.77 -12.51 -26.63
N TYR A 485 24.29 -13.12 -25.56
CA TYR A 485 25.16 -14.30 -25.70
C TYR A 485 24.42 -15.51 -26.27
N ASP A 486 23.14 -15.70 -25.93
CA ASP A 486 22.32 -16.77 -26.50
C ASP A 486 22.15 -16.58 -28.01
N ASN A 487 21.81 -15.36 -28.45
CA ASN A 487 21.72 -15.01 -29.88
C ASN A 487 23.05 -15.15 -30.63
N MET A 488 24.20 -15.01 -29.94
CA MET A 488 25.52 -15.26 -30.49
C MET A 488 25.88 -16.76 -30.58
N GLY A 489 25.06 -17.66 -30.00
CA GLY A 489 25.37 -19.08 -29.85
C GLY A 489 26.39 -19.39 -28.74
N GLU A 490 26.69 -18.41 -27.88
CA GLU A 490 27.63 -18.53 -26.76
C GLU A 490 26.90 -19.02 -25.50
N TYR A 491 26.27 -20.19 -25.60
CA TYR A 491 25.31 -20.70 -24.63
C TYR A 491 25.85 -20.83 -23.19
N SER A 492 27.12 -21.23 -23.01
CA SER A 492 27.72 -21.32 -21.66
C SER A 492 27.82 -19.96 -20.97
N LYS A 493 28.10 -18.89 -21.73
CA LYS A 493 28.08 -17.53 -21.19
C LYS A 493 26.64 -17.12 -20.92
N ALA A 494 25.72 -17.36 -21.84
CA ALA A 494 24.30 -17.06 -21.65
C ALA A 494 23.75 -17.66 -20.35
N LEU A 495 24.00 -18.96 -20.11
CA LEU A 495 23.61 -19.63 -18.86
C LEU A 495 24.20 -18.96 -17.62
N THR A 496 25.48 -18.59 -17.63
CA THR A 496 26.12 -17.91 -16.50
C THR A 496 25.39 -16.60 -16.13
N TYR A 497 24.97 -15.83 -17.14
CA TYR A 497 24.25 -14.58 -16.93
C TYR A 497 22.80 -14.82 -16.49
N TYR A 498 22.08 -15.77 -17.10
CA TYR A 498 20.72 -16.11 -16.68
C TYR A 498 20.65 -16.75 -15.29
N GLU A 499 21.63 -17.55 -14.89
CA GLU A 499 21.73 -18.09 -13.53
C GLU A 499 21.97 -16.97 -12.51
N LYS A 500 22.74 -15.94 -12.88
CA LYS A 500 22.94 -14.77 -12.02
C LYS A 500 21.67 -13.92 -11.89
N ASP A 501 20.93 -13.74 -12.98
CA ASP A 501 19.60 -13.15 -12.99
C ASP A 501 18.67 -13.91 -12.03
N LEU A 502 18.54 -15.23 -12.19
CA LEU A 502 17.71 -16.08 -11.33
C LEU A 502 18.12 -15.99 -9.86
N GLU A 503 19.43 -16.01 -9.54
CA GLU A 503 19.94 -15.90 -8.18
C GLU A 503 19.51 -14.59 -7.50
N ILE A 504 19.60 -13.47 -8.22
CA ILE A 504 19.20 -12.15 -7.71
C ILE A 504 17.69 -12.12 -7.50
N THR A 505 16.92 -12.54 -8.50
CA THR A 505 15.45 -12.52 -8.46
C THR A 505 14.92 -13.37 -7.31
N LEU A 506 15.48 -14.56 -7.06
CA LEU A 506 15.12 -15.43 -5.92
C LEU A 506 15.40 -14.79 -4.56
N LYS A 507 16.42 -13.94 -4.45
CA LYS A 507 16.75 -13.22 -3.21
C LYS A 507 15.90 -11.97 -3.01
N ALA A 508 15.42 -11.37 -4.10
CA ALA A 508 14.80 -10.06 -4.09
C ALA A 508 13.28 -10.08 -4.06
N LEU A 509 12.65 -11.12 -4.64
CA LEU A 509 11.22 -11.17 -4.90
C LEU A 509 10.56 -12.43 -4.30
N PRO A 510 9.24 -12.40 -4.04
CA PRO A 510 8.49 -13.58 -3.62
C PRO A 510 8.62 -14.74 -4.61
N SER A 511 8.52 -15.99 -4.12
CA SER A 511 8.73 -17.20 -4.92
C SER A 511 7.72 -17.40 -6.08
N ASN A 512 6.62 -16.66 -6.07
CA ASN A 512 5.58 -16.66 -7.10
C ASN A 512 5.56 -15.37 -7.94
N HIS A 513 6.58 -14.51 -7.84
CA HIS A 513 6.63 -13.29 -8.63
C HIS A 513 6.83 -13.60 -10.12
N PRO A 514 6.10 -12.94 -11.06
CA PRO A 514 6.22 -13.19 -12.49
C PRO A 514 7.66 -13.08 -13.05
N ASP A 515 8.48 -12.18 -12.52
CA ASP A 515 9.88 -12.03 -12.94
C ASP A 515 10.72 -13.31 -12.79
N LEU A 516 10.41 -14.17 -11.81
CA LEU A 516 11.08 -15.46 -11.69
C LEU A 516 10.79 -16.36 -12.89
N ALA A 517 9.57 -16.27 -13.45
CA ALA A 517 9.21 -17.02 -14.64
C ALA A 517 10.05 -16.57 -15.84
N ILE A 518 10.34 -15.26 -15.98
CA ILE A 518 11.19 -14.72 -17.05
C ILE A 518 12.61 -15.31 -16.97
N SER A 519 13.21 -15.34 -15.78
CA SER A 519 14.54 -15.93 -15.57
C SER A 519 14.58 -17.42 -15.94
N TYR A 520 13.57 -18.21 -15.51
CA TYR A 520 13.48 -19.62 -15.89
C TYR A 520 13.28 -19.82 -17.39
N ASN A 521 12.49 -18.97 -18.04
CA ASN A 521 12.29 -19.03 -19.49
C ASN A 521 13.59 -18.76 -20.26
N GLY A 522 14.40 -17.78 -19.83
CA GLY A 522 15.70 -17.51 -20.44
C GLY A 522 16.64 -18.73 -20.40
N ILE A 523 16.72 -19.40 -19.25
CA ILE A 523 17.51 -20.64 -19.11
C ILE A 523 16.93 -21.76 -19.99
N GLY A 524 15.60 -21.91 -20.01
CA GLY A 524 14.91 -22.88 -20.86
C GLY A 524 15.21 -22.69 -22.34
N LEU A 525 15.20 -21.45 -22.81
CA LEU A 525 15.52 -21.08 -24.20
C LEU A 525 16.94 -21.48 -24.58
N VAL A 526 17.93 -21.21 -23.72
CA VAL A 526 19.32 -21.61 -23.99
C VAL A 526 19.45 -23.13 -24.11
N TYR A 527 18.83 -23.91 -23.21
CA TYR A 527 18.85 -25.37 -23.32
C TYR A 527 18.12 -25.88 -24.57
N ASP A 528 17.05 -25.21 -25.00
CA ASP A 528 16.33 -25.54 -26.24
C ASP A 528 17.24 -25.31 -27.46
N ASN A 529 17.91 -24.16 -27.52
CA ASN A 529 18.87 -23.81 -28.57
C ASN A 529 20.10 -24.74 -28.60
N MET A 530 20.48 -25.30 -27.45
CA MET A 530 21.53 -26.34 -27.34
C MET A 530 21.06 -27.73 -27.80
N GLY A 531 19.77 -27.93 -28.05
CA GLY A 531 19.18 -29.24 -28.33
C GLY A 531 18.95 -30.12 -27.10
N GLU A 532 19.12 -29.57 -25.89
CA GLU A 532 18.89 -30.25 -24.61
C GLU A 532 17.43 -30.13 -24.15
N TYR A 533 16.51 -30.55 -25.02
CA TYR A 533 15.07 -30.30 -24.89
C TYR A 533 14.46 -30.78 -23.56
N SER A 534 14.94 -31.89 -22.99
CA SER A 534 14.45 -32.37 -21.69
C SER A 534 14.77 -31.42 -20.54
N LYS A 535 15.94 -30.75 -20.58
CA LYS A 535 16.27 -29.71 -19.59
C LYS A 535 15.46 -28.45 -19.85
N ALA A 536 15.32 -28.04 -21.12
CA ALA A 536 14.50 -26.92 -21.52
C ALA A 536 13.06 -27.05 -20.99
N LEU A 537 12.44 -28.20 -21.19
CA LEU A 537 11.11 -28.52 -20.67
C LEU A 537 11.01 -28.36 -19.14
N SER A 538 11.98 -28.86 -18.38
CA SER A 538 11.97 -28.69 -16.91
C SER A 538 11.98 -27.22 -16.48
N TYR A 539 12.69 -26.35 -17.21
CA TYR A 539 12.72 -24.92 -16.95
C TYR A 539 11.44 -24.21 -17.42
N TYR A 540 10.92 -24.58 -18.59
CA TYR A 540 9.62 -24.07 -19.07
C TYR A 540 8.46 -24.47 -18.17
N GLU A 541 8.48 -25.67 -17.58
CA GLU A 541 7.48 -26.12 -16.60
C GLU A 541 7.52 -25.28 -15.31
N LYS A 542 8.71 -24.94 -14.81
CA LYS A 542 8.86 -24.02 -13.66
C LYS A 542 8.36 -22.62 -13.98
N ASN A 543 8.70 -22.09 -15.16
CA ASN A 543 8.13 -20.84 -15.66
C ASN A 543 6.59 -20.93 -15.65
N MET A 544 6.02 -21.97 -16.26
CA MET A 544 4.59 -22.14 -16.37
C MET A 544 3.90 -22.28 -15.00
N GLU A 545 4.50 -22.99 -14.05
CA GLU A 545 3.97 -23.11 -12.69
C GLU A 545 3.84 -21.75 -12.00
N ILE A 546 4.86 -20.89 -12.14
CA ILE A 546 4.86 -19.54 -11.57
C ILE A 546 3.83 -18.67 -12.30
N THR A 547 3.83 -18.68 -13.63
CA THR A 547 2.90 -17.91 -14.45
C THR A 547 1.44 -18.28 -14.13
N LEU A 548 1.12 -19.57 -13.97
CA LEU A 548 -0.23 -20.05 -13.59
C LEU A 548 -0.67 -19.58 -12.19
N LYS A 549 0.26 -19.41 -11.25
CA LYS A 549 -0.04 -18.93 -9.90
C LYS A 549 -0.14 -17.41 -9.83
N ALA A 550 0.63 -16.71 -10.66
CA ALA A 550 0.78 -15.25 -10.57
C ALA A 550 -0.15 -14.47 -11.50
N LEU A 551 -0.47 -15.03 -12.67
CA LEU A 551 -1.20 -14.34 -13.74
C LEU A 551 -2.58 -14.98 -14.01
N PRO A 552 -3.54 -14.21 -14.56
CA PRO A 552 -4.84 -14.76 -14.93
C PRO A 552 -4.76 -15.86 -16.01
N PRO A 553 -5.74 -16.78 -16.09
CA PRO A 553 -5.71 -17.91 -17.02
C PRO A 553 -5.62 -17.55 -18.51
N ASN A 554 -6.01 -16.33 -18.90
CA ASN A 554 -5.95 -15.86 -20.29
C ASN A 554 -4.79 -14.87 -20.53
N HIS A 555 -3.80 -14.80 -19.63
CA HIS A 555 -2.68 -13.88 -19.80
C HIS A 555 -1.81 -14.27 -21.02
N PRO A 556 -1.40 -13.33 -21.89
CA PRO A 556 -0.54 -13.60 -23.05
C PRO A 556 0.76 -14.36 -22.71
N ASP A 557 1.41 -14.04 -21.59
CA ASP A 557 2.61 -14.75 -21.13
C ASP A 557 2.40 -16.24 -20.89
N LEU A 558 1.20 -16.65 -20.47
CA LEU A 558 0.88 -18.08 -20.32
C LEU A 558 0.82 -18.75 -21.69
N ALA A 559 0.29 -18.06 -22.71
CA ALA A 559 0.31 -18.56 -24.08
C ALA A 559 1.74 -18.64 -24.63
N ALA A 560 2.62 -17.70 -24.28
CA ALA A 560 4.04 -17.76 -24.63
C ALA A 560 4.71 -18.98 -23.99
N SER A 561 4.44 -19.28 -22.71
CA SER A 561 4.91 -20.50 -22.04
C SER A 561 4.43 -21.77 -22.75
N TYR A 562 3.13 -21.85 -23.08
CA TYR A 562 2.59 -22.97 -23.85
C TYR A 562 3.26 -23.11 -25.22
N ASN A 563 3.50 -22.00 -25.92
CA ASN A 563 4.20 -22.01 -27.20
C ASN A 563 5.64 -22.53 -27.07
N ASN A 564 6.39 -22.10 -26.05
CA ASN A 564 7.77 -22.55 -25.85
C ASN A 564 7.86 -24.04 -25.51
N ILE A 565 6.92 -24.55 -24.71
CA ILE A 565 6.81 -25.99 -24.45
C ILE A 565 6.42 -26.75 -25.73
N GLY A 566 5.50 -26.19 -26.53
CA GLY A 566 5.12 -26.74 -27.83
C GLY A 566 6.30 -26.82 -28.79
N LEU A 567 7.15 -25.79 -28.81
CA LEU A 567 8.38 -25.74 -29.60
C LEU A 567 9.38 -26.82 -29.19
N ALA A 568 9.62 -26.98 -27.90
CA ALA A 568 10.48 -28.04 -27.39
C ALA A 568 9.99 -29.44 -27.81
N TYR A 569 8.67 -29.69 -27.73
CA TYR A 569 8.10 -30.96 -28.20
C TYR A 569 8.18 -31.15 -29.72
N ASP A 570 8.00 -30.09 -30.51
CA ASP A 570 8.16 -30.15 -31.97
C ASP A 570 9.61 -30.50 -32.34
N ASN A 571 10.57 -29.87 -31.67
CA ASN A 571 12.01 -30.15 -31.85
C ASN A 571 12.40 -31.57 -31.41
N MET A 572 11.68 -32.17 -30.45
CA MET A 572 11.82 -33.57 -30.06
C MET A 572 11.12 -34.56 -31.01
N GLY A 573 10.34 -34.09 -31.99
CA GLY A 573 9.54 -34.95 -32.89
C GLY A 573 8.24 -35.45 -32.26
N GLU A 574 7.86 -34.95 -31.08
CA GLU A 574 6.63 -35.31 -30.35
C GLU A 574 5.44 -34.46 -30.83
N TYR A 575 5.15 -34.55 -32.14
CA TYR A 575 4.25 -33.63 -32.84
C TYR A 575 2.84 -33.56 -32.26
N SER A 576 2.29 -34.68 -31.77
CA SER A 576 0.97 -34.70 -31.12
C SER A 576 0.93 -33.87 -29.83
N LYS A 577 2.01 -33.89 -29.04
CA LYS A 577 2.12 -33.04 -27.84
C LYS A 577 2.32 -31.60 -28.25
N ALA A 578 3.26 -31.33 -29.17
CA ALA A 578 3.51 -29.99 -29.69
C ALA A 578 2.22 -29.30 -30.16
N LEU A 579 1.42 -30.01 -30.97
CA LEU A 579 0.13 -29.51 -31.46
C LEU A 579 -0.82 -29.14 -30.30
N SER A 580 -0.96 -30.00 -29.29
CA SER A 580 -1.82 -29.71 -28.14
C SER A 580 -1.39 -28.46 -27.37
N TYR A 581 -0.08 -28.25 -27.21
CA TYR A 581 0.46 -27.06 -26.54
C TYR A 581 0.26 -25.79 -27.39
N TYR A 582 0.49 -25.87 -28.70
CA TYR A 582 0.23 -24.75 -29.60
C TYR A 582 -1.26 -24.37 -29.69
N GLU A 583 -2.17 -25.35 -29.68
CA GLU A 583 -3.61 -25.08 -29.67
C GLU A 583 -4.05 -24.33 -28.40
N LYS A 584 -3.50 -24.70 -27.22
CA LYS A 584 -3.72 -23.96 -25.97
C LYS A 584 -3.17 -22.53 -26.04
N ALA A 585 -1.97 -22.35 -26.58
CA ALA A 585 -1.38 -21.02 -26.78
C ALA A 585 -2.27 -20.17 -27.70
N GLN A 586 -2.76 -20.75 -28.81
CA GLN A 586 -3.65 -20.07 -29.75
C GLN A 586 -4.97 -19.66 -29.09
N GLU A 587 -5.58 -20.53 -28.29
CA GLU A 587 -6.83 -20.21 -27.59
C GLU A 587 -6.66 -18.99 -26.68
N ILE A 588 -5.57 -18.91 -25.93
CA ILE A 588 -5.30 -17.80 -25.01
C ILE A 588 -4.97 -16.52 -25.78
N PHE A 589 -4.12 -16.58 -26.80
CA PHE A 589 -3.79 -15.40 -27.62
C PHE A 589 -5.01 -14.84 -28.36
N GLN A 590 -5.93 -15.69 -28.82
CA GLN A 590 -7.18 -15.23 -29.47
C GLN A 590 -8.13 -14.52 -28.49
N LYS A 591 -8.09 -14.87 -27.21
CA LYS A 591 -8.92 -14.22 -26.17
C LYS A 591 -8.33 -12.91 -25.66
N SER A 592 -7.00 -12.78 -25.67
CA SER A 592 -6.27 -11.67 -25.04
C SER A 592 -5.77 -10.61 -26.03
N LEU A 593 -5.52 -10.99 -27.28
CA LEU A 593 -4.90 -10.13 -28.29
C LEU A 593 -5.80 -10.01 -29.54
N PRO A 594 -5.68 -8.91 -30.30
CA PRO A 594 -6.32 -8.80 -31.61
C PRO A 594 -5.95 -9.93 -32.56
N SER A 595 -6.86 -10.28 -33.47
CA SER A 595 -6.68 -11.38 -34.42
C SER A 595 -5.50 -11.17 -35.38
N ASN A 596 -5.12 -9.93 -35.65
CA ASN A 596 -3.98 -9.53 -36.47
C ASN A 596 -2.66 -9.42 -35.68
N HIS A 597 -2.66 -9.75 -34.38
CA HIS A 597 -1.45 -9.67 -33.56
C HIS A 597 -0.36 -10.63 -34.07
N PRO A 598 0.93 -10.23 -34.10
CA PRO A 598 2.03 -11.09 -34.58
C PRO A 598 2.10 -12.45 -33.88
N HIS A 599 1.80 -12.51 -32.58
CA HIS A 599 1.81 -13.78 -31.82
C HIS A 599 0.72 -14.76 -32.29
N ASN A 600 -0.47 -14.26 -32.65
CA ASN A 600 -1.53 -15.11 -33.21
C ASN A 600 -1.09 -15.70 -34.56
N ALA A 601 -0.40 -14.92 -35.39
CA ALA A 601 0.16 -15.40 -36.66
C ALA A 601 1.28 -16.43 -36.45
N LEU A 602 2.18 -16.19 -35.48
CA LEU A 602 3.29 -17.09 -35.14
C LEU A 602 2.77 -18.46 -34.71
N VAL A 603 1.88 -18.52 -33.71
CA VAL A 603 1.36 -19.79 -33.20
C VAL A 603 0.57 -20.53 -34.29
N LYS A 604 -0.20 -19.82 -35.12
CA LYS A 604 -0.89 -20.43 -36.25
C LYS A 604 0.08 -21.08 -37.24
N SER A 605 1.18 -20.38 -37.57
CA SER A 605 2.25 -20.94 -38.40
C SER A 605 2.83 -22.21 -37.79
N ASN A 606 3.10 -22.21 -36.48
CA ASN A 606 3.62 -23.38 -35.77
C ASN A 606 2.64 -24.57 -35.84
N ILE A 607 1.34 -24.33 -35.62
CA ILE A 607 0.30 -25.36 -35.77
C ILE A 607 0.28 -25.94 -37.18
N ASP A 608 0.32 -25.09 -38.21
CA ASP A 608 0.26 -25.52 -39.61
C ASP A 608 1.52 -26.32 -40.01
N ILE A 609 2.70 -25.95 -39.47
CA ILE A 609 3.95 -26.67 -39.68
C ILE A 609 3.88 -28.05 -39.02
N VAL A 610 3.48 -28.15 -37.75
CA VAL A 610 3.39 -29.42 -37.04
C VAL A 610 2.37 -30.36 -37.70
N LYS A 611 1.21 -29.84 -38.13
CA LYS A 611 0.20 -30.63 -38.85
C LYS A 611 0.71 -31.22 -40.18
N LYS A 612 1.72 -30.61 -40.80
CA LYS A 612 2.37 -31.16 -42.01
C LYS A 612 3.43 -32.23 -41.69
N LYS A 613 3.98 -32.22 -40.47
CA LYS A 613 4.98 -33.20 -40.00
C LYS A 613 4.33 -34.47 -39.45
N MET A 614 3.09 -34.36 -38.94
CA MET A 614 2.21 -35.48 -38.56
C MET A 614 1.69 -36.20 -39.81
#